data_AF-A0A9X3EDG1-F1
#
_entry.id   AF-A0A9X3EDG1-F1
#
_cell.length_a   1.000
_cell.length_b   1.000
_cell.length_c   1.000
_cell.angle_alpha   90.00
_cell.angle_beta   90.00
_cell.angle_gamma   90.00
#
_symmetry.space_group_name_H-M   'P 1'
#
loop_
_entity.id
_entity.type
_entity.pdbx_description
1 polymer ?
#
loop_
_entity_poly.entity_id
_entity_poly.type
_entity_poly.pdbx_seq_one_letter_code
_entity_poly.pdbx_strand_id
1 'polypeptide(L)'
;MTAQAYALVEYDGRIYCSERYEDSWESVKLQGSIGTRLSWSEALDELNNRIGSEKALADLALHLMVDDQSPATLLAISHKLESLNANKINLYPIRWMLASYWNGDAPDSDVINQILLEQVNNPGTGLVSTSLPNSSSGPDSVSKVAELEAYCKQLKTELAAQKRQLNTLQKDNESLKSRLVNLPLMLSDEVVNSYLACIFNNYWGNVSMDDHCIHTRQINRPLLVSPVTEPSIKVISSIATEIYRLPLDQRLALQGLCLSLIKTNGSLKTRHEFDFLLDDPKSQVMGDY
;
A
#
# COMPACT_ATOMS: atom_id res chain seq x y z
N MET A 1 18.61 28.24 14.44
CA MET A 1 17.30 28.77 14.01
C MET A 1 16.67 27.70 13.14
N THR A 2 15.61 27.07 13.63
CA THR A 2 14.83 26.09 12.87
C THR A 2 14.19 26.80 11.68
N ALA A 3 14.37 26.27 10.47
CA ALA A 3 13.77 26.86 9.28
C ALA A 3 12.24 26.70 9.38
N GLN A 4 11.52 27.81 9.49
CA GLN A 4 10.07 27.82 9.43
C GLN A 4 9.63 27.27 8.06
N ALA A 5 8.67 26.35 8.09
CA ALA A 5 8.12 25.71 6.91
C ALA A 5 6.60 25.77 6.94
N TYR A 6 6.00 25.96 5.78
CA TYR A 6 4.56 25.97 5.59
C TYR A 6 4.16 24.92 4.55
N ALA A 7 3.01 24.30 4.76
CA ALA A 7 2.40 23.39 3.83
C ALA A 7 1.05 23.93 3.39
N LEU A 8 0.77 23.93 2.09
CA LEU A 8 -0.54 24.22 1.53
C LEU A 8 -1.04 22.97 0.81
N VAL A 9 -2.22 22.53 1.18
CA VAL A 9 -2.80 21.26 0.72
C VAL A 9 -4.16 21.54 0.10
N GLU A 10 -4.30 21.27 -1.19
CA GLU A 10 -5.60 21.35 -1.86
C GLU A 10 -6.28 19.98 -1.86
N TYR A 11 -7.44 19.92 -1.23
CA TYR A 11 -8.28 18.72 -1.17
C TYR A 11 -9.76 19.09 -1.19
N ASP A 12 -10.56 18.42 -2.01
CA ASP A 12 -12.01 18.65 -2.17
C ASP A 12 -12.39 20.12 -2.41
N GLY A 13 -11.59 20.80 -3.26
CA GLY A 13 -11.78 22.23 -3.58
C GLY A 13 -11.56 23.17 -2.41
N ARG A 14 -10.85 22.73 -1.36
CA ARG A 14 -10.42 23.55 -0.24
C ARG A 14 -8.90 23.52 -0.09
N ILE A 15 -8.32 24.67 0.26
CA ILE A 15 -6.91 24.81 0.60
C ILE A 15 -6.77 24.86 2.11
N TYR A 16 -6.05 23.88 2.65
CA TYR A 16 -5.63 23.78 4.05
C TYR A 16 -4.20 24.31 4.17
N CYS A 17 -3.90 24.97 5.28
CA CYS A 17 -2.57 25.47 5.57
C CYS A 17 -2.08 24.86 6.88
N SER A 18 -0.82 24.46 6.92
CA SER A 18 -0.14 23.98 8.11
C SER A 18 1.21 24.67 8.25
N GLU A 19 1.63 24.89 9.49
CA GLU A 19 2.92 25.48 9.85
C GLU A 19 3.73 24.48 10.67
N ARG A 20 5.03 24.44 10.41
CA ARG A 20 5.95 23.59 11.15
C ARG A 20 6.55 24.33 12.34
N TYR A 21 6.34 23.78 13.53
CA TYR A 21 6.97 24.22 14.77
C TYR A 21 7.88 23.11 15.31
N GLU A 22 9.20 23.31 15.23
CA GLU A 22 10.22 22.35 15.69
C GLU A 22 10.01 20.92 15.12
N ASP A 23 9.24 20.09 15.83
CA ASP A 23 8.95 18.69 15.54
C ASP A 23 7.46 18.39 15.27
N SER A 24 6.59 19.40 15.16
CA SER A 24 5.16 19.23 14.85
C SER A 24 4.71 20.07 13.65
N TRP A 25 3.67 19.60 12.98
CA TRP A 25 2.88 20.39 12.02
C TRP A 25 1.55 20.74 12.68
N GLU A 26 1.18 22.02 12.65
CA GLU A 26 -0.08 22.51 13.20
C GLU A 26 -0.90 23.19 12.12
N SER A 27 -2.22 22.97 12.14
CA SER A 27 -3.11 23.60 11.17
C SER A 27 -3.32 25.07 11.45
N VAL A 28 -3.20 25.85 10.39
CA VAL A 28 -3.21 27.29 10.41
C VAL A 28 -4.41 27.82 9.63
N LYS A 29 -5.10 28.80 10.23
CA LYS A 29 -6.22 29.50 9.61
C LYS A 29 -5.71 30.59 8.67
N LEU A 30 -6.06 30.51 7.38
CA LEU A 30 -5.78 31.57 6.41
C LEU A 30 -6.83 32.69 6.54
N GLN A 31 -8.13 32.39 6.46
CA GLN A 31 -9.21 33.37 6.65
C GLN A 31 -10.10 33.05 7.86
N GLY A 32 -9.49 32.76 9.00
CA GLY A 32 -10.24 32.44 10.23
C GLY A 32 -10.90 31.05 10.28
N SER A 33 -10.86 30.28 9.19
CA SER A 33 -11.27 28.87 9.12
C SER A 33 -10.10 27.92 8.82
N ILE A 34 -10.21 26.68 9.29
CA ILE A 34 -9.34 25.57 8.89
C ILE A 34 -9.91 25.03 7.58
N GLY A 35 -9.15 25.15 6.49
CA GLY A 35 -9.62 24.89 5.13
C GLY A 35 -10.43 26.07 4.57
N THR A 36 -10.02 26.58 3.43
CA THR A 36 -10.66 27.72 2.76
C THR A 36 -10.97 27.39 1.31
N ARG A 37 -12.04 27.96 0.73
CA ARG A 37 -12.37 27.80 -0.70
C ARG A 37 -11.66 28.83 -1.59
N LEU A 38 -10.50 29.31 -1.14
CA LEU A 38 -9.72 30.29 -1.87
C LEU A 38 -9.10 29.65 -3.10
N SER A 39 -8.89 30.47 -4.13
CA SER A 39 -7.97 30.12 -5.21
C SER A 39 -6.53 30.05 -4.67
N TRP A 40 -5.67 29.30 -5.36
CA TRP A 40 -4.25 29.23 -5.02
C TRP A 40 -3.58 30.59 -4.90
N SER A 41 -3.92 31.54 -5.78
CA SER A 41 -3.36 32.88 -5.72
C SER A 41 -3.74 33.60 -4.42
N GLU A 42 -5.02 33.54 -4.04
CA GLU A 42 -5.52 34.19 -2.83
C GLU A 42 -4.97 33.52 -1.57
N ALA A 43 -4.84 32.19 -1.56
CA ALA A 43 -4.27 31.46 -0.43
C ALA A 43 -2.78 31.81 -0.20
N LEU A 44 -2.01 31.98 -1.28
CA LEU A 44 -0.61 32.41 -1.21
C LEU A 44 -0.47 33.87 -0.75
N ASP A 45 -1.37 34.75 -1.21
CA ASP A 45 -1.42 36.13 -0.72
C ASP A 45 -1.75 36.19 0.77
N GLU A 46 -2.75 35.42 1.22
CA GLU A 46 -3.15 35.37 2.63
C GLU A 46 -2.01 34.82 3.50
N LEU A 47 -1.31 33.79 3.03
CA LEU A 47 -0.14 33.26 3.72
C LEU A 47 0.97 34.32 3.82
N ASN A 48 1.29 35.01 2.73
CA ASN A 48 2.31 36.05 2.72
C ASN A 48 1.93 37.23 3.64
N ASN A 49 0.66 37.65 3.62
CA ASN A 49 0.12 38.70 4.48
C ASN A 49 0.21 38.33 5.96
N ARG A 50 -0.12 37.07 6.30
CA ARG A 50 -0.05 36.55 7.67
C ARG A 50 1.36 36.61 8.25
N ILE A 51 2.38 36.36 7.44
CA ILE A 51 3.78 36.40 7.89
C ILE A 51 4.28 37.85 8.02
N GLY A 52 3.55 38.83 7.45
CA GLY A 52 3.70 40.24 7.80
C GLY A 52 4.80 40.99 7.05
N SER A 53 5.23 40.55 5.86
CA SER A 53 6.16 41.33 5.03
C SER A 53 5.98 41.13 3.52
N GLU A 54 6.40 42.12 2.73
CA GLU A 54 6.25 42.13 1.26
C GLU A 54 7.00 41.00 0.53
N LYS A 55 7.83 40.19 1.21
CA LYS A 55 8.62 39.09 0.60
C LYS A 55 8.90 37.95 1.58
N ALA A 56 7.99 37.69 2.51
CA ALA A 56 8.24 36.77 3.63
C ALA A 56 8.49 35.32 3.18
N LEU A 57 7.90 34.91 2.06
CA LEU A 57 8.02 33.55 1.54
C LEU A 57 9.38 33.22 0.92
N ALA A 58 10.27 34.20 0.73
CA ALA A 58 11.59 33.98 0.13
C ALA A 58 12.52 33.13 1.00
N ASP A 59 12.42 33.27 2.32
CA ASP A 59 13.30 32.60 3.27
C ASP A 59 12.73 31.29 3.82
N LEU A 60 11.44 31.02 3.57
CA LEU A 60 10.66 29.91 4.12
C LEU A 60 10.60 28.72 3.16
N ALA A 61 10.59 27.51 3.73
CA ALA A 61 10.32 26.30 2.96
C ALA A 61 8.81 26.15 2.75
N LEU A 62 8.36 26.14 1.49
CA LEU A 62 6.96 25.99 1.14
C LEU A 62 6.72 24.62 0.50
N HIS A 63 5.84 23.83 1.08
CA HIS A 63 5.43 22.52 0.58
C HIS A 63 4.03 22.63 0.00
N LEU A 64 3.90 22.47 -1.32
CA LEU A 64 2.63 22.56 -2.04
C LEU A 64 2.16 21.16 -2.40
N MET A 65 0.94 20.82 -2.02
CA MET A 65 0.36 19.50 -2.23
C MET A 65 -0.88 19.63 -3.10
N VAL A 66 -0.79 19.10 -4.32
CA VAL A 66 -1.78 19.26 -5.39
C VAL A 66 -2.14 17.91 -5.98
N ASP A 67 -3.39 17.75 -6.44
CA ASP A 67 -3.82 16.61 -7.28
C ASP A 67 -4.35 17.08 -8.62
N ASP A 68 -4.04 16.36 -9.70
CA ASP A 68 -4.67 16.48 -11.01
C ASP A 68 -4.90 17.93 -11.52
N GLN A 69 -4.02 18.86 -11.12
CA GLN A 69 -4.19 20.26 -11.45
C GLN A 69 -3.97 20.49 -12.94
N SER A 70 -4.84 21.31 -13.53
CA SER A 70 -4.69 21.68 -14.94
C SER A 70 -3.34 22.40 -15.16
N PRO A 71 -2.70 22.26 -16.34
CA PRO A 71 -1.48 23.00 -16.65
C PRO A 71 -1.63 24.52 -16.47
N ALA A 72 -2.83 25.05 -16.73
CA ALA A 72 -3.14 26.46 -16.52
C ALA A 72 -3.10 26.86 -15.03
N THR A 73 -3.61 26.00 -14.14
CA THR A 73 -3.55 26.24 -12.68
C THR A 73 -2.12 26.19 -12.17
N LEU A 74 -1.33 25.20 -12.59
CA LEU A 74 0.07 25.09 -12.21
C LEU A 74 0.90 26.30 -12.68
N LEU A 75 0.62 26.81 -13.88
CA LEU A 75 1.26 28.01 -14.41
C LEU A 75 0.87 29.26 -13.60
N ALA A 76 -0.40 29.39 -13.20
CA ALA A 76 -0.85 30.47 -12.33
C ALA A 76 -0.19 30.42 -10.94
N ILE A 77 -0.06 29.21 -10.36
CA ILE A 77 0.67 28.99 -9.09
C ILE A 77 2.13 29.42 -9.26
N SER A 78 2.81 28.96 -10.32
CA SER A 78 4.21 29.29 -10.59
C SER A 78 4.45 30.79 -10.68
N HIS A 79 3.65 31.51 -11.49
CA HIS A 79 3.77 32.96 -11.61
C HIS A 79 3.51 33.68 -10.29
N LYS A 80 2.57 33.18 -9.49
CA LYS A 80 2.30 33.76 -8.18
C LYS A 80 3.48 33.59 -7.23
N LEU A 81 4.05 32.40 -7.17
CA LEU A 81 5.23 32.10 -6.34
C LEU A 81 6.43 32.94 -6.75
N GLU A 82 6.66 33.13 -8.06
CA GLU A 82 7.68 34.05 -8.59
C GLU A 82 7.44 35.49 -8.13
N SER A 83 6.19 35.99 -8.22
CA SER A 83 5.86 37.34 -7.79
C SER A 83 6.11 37.57 -6.29
N LEU A 84 5.97 36.53 -5.48
CA LEU A 84 6.21 36.53 -4.03
C LEU A 84 7.66 36.19 -3.65
N ASN A 85 8.54 35.99 -4.64
CA ASN A 85 9.94 35.57 -4.47
C ASN A 85 10.11 34.28 -3.65
N ALA A 86 9.15 33.35 -3.70
CA ALA A 86 9.26 32.09 -2.98
C ALA A 86 10.35 31.21 -3.63
N ASN A 87 11.47 31.00 -2.93
CA ASN A 87 12.66 30.37 -3.52
C ASN A 87 12.89 28.91 -3.07
N LYS A 88 12.19 28.46 -2.03
CA LYS A 88 12.33 27.10 -1.46
C LYS A 88 11.02 26.34 -1.55
N ILE A 89 10.60 26.03 -2.77
CA ILE A 89 9.32 25.38 -3.05
C ILE A 89 9.54 23.89 -3.29
N ASN A 90 8.74 23.06 -2.63
CA ASN A 90 8.63 21.64 -2.89
C ASN A 90 7.19 21.32 -3.30
N LEU A 91 7.01 20.63 -4.43
CA LEU A 91 5.69 20.25 -4.94
C LEU A 91 5.49 18.74 -4.79
N TYR A 92 4.37 18.32 -4.21
CA TYR A 92 4.05 16.91 -3.96
C TYR A 92 2.68 16.53 -4.54
N PRO A 93 2.55 15.34 -5.13
CA PRO A 93 1.25 14.80 -5.54
C PRO A 93 0.47 14.30 -4.32
N ILE A 94 -0.69 14.89 -4.04
CA ILE A 94 -1.50 14.52 -2.86
C ILE A 94 -2.08 13.11 -2.96
N ARG A 95 -2.42 12.63 -4.16
CA ARG A 95 -2.96 11.28 -4.40
C ARG A 95 -2.11 10.17 -3.82
N TRP A 96 -0.80 10.34 -3.92
CA TRP A 96 0.16 9.33 -3.48
C TRP A 96 0.24 9.25 -1.96
N MET A 97 0.11 10.40 -1.29
CA MET A 97 0.02 10.46 0.16
C MET A 97 -1.29 9.87 0.70
N LEU A 98 -2.41 10.17 0.05
CA LEU A 98 -3.71 9.65 0.46
C LEU A 98 -3.81 8.13 0.24
N ALA A 99 -3.18 7.59 -0.80
CA ALA A 99 -3.18 6.15 -1.09
C ALA A 99 -2.61 5.28 0.05
N SER A 100 -1.73 5.83 0.89
CA SER A 100 -1.12 5.10 2.02
C SER A 100 -1.93 5.17 3.32
N TYR A 101 -2.89 6.09 3.42
CA TYR A 101 -3.56 6.42 4.68
C TYR A 101 -5.09 6.34 4.63
N TRP A 102 -5.67 5.98 3.48
CA TRP A 102 -7.09 6.17 3.21
C TRP A 102 -7.89 4.86 3.15
N ASN A 103 -8.92 4.76 4.00
CA ASN A 103 -9.93 3.67 4.00
C ASN A 103 -11.33 4.09 3.48
N GLY A 104 -11.56 5.34 3.11
CA GLY A 104 -12.81 5.78 2.50
C GLY A 104 -13.25 7.20 2.89
N ASP A 105 -12.81 7.69 4.05
CA ASP A 105 -13.25 8.97 4.62
C ASP A 105 -12.30 10.13 4.33
N ALA A 106 -12.87 11.34 4.18
CA ALA A 106 -12.11 12.58 3.98
C ALA A 106 -11.11 12.79 5.13
N PRO A 107 -9.84 13.15 4.84
CA PRO A 107 -8.83 13.26 5.88
C PRO A 107 -9.09 14.55 6.64
N ASP A 108 -9.20 14.45 7.97
CA ASP A 108 -9.18 15.66 8.79
C ASP A 108 -7.80 16.32 8.70
N SER A 109 -7.76 17.61 8.97
CA SER A 109 -6.57 18.44 9.09
C SER A 109 -5.46 17.80 9.96
N ASP A 110 -5.83 17.09 11.03
CA ASP A 110 -4.89 16.33 11.87
C ASP A 110 -4.23 15.15 11.12
N VAL A 111 -4.97 14.46 10.26
CA VAL A 111 -4.44 13.37 9.42
C VAL A 111 -3.47 13.94 8.39
N ILE A 112 -3.80 15.08 7.79
CA ILE A 112 -2.93 15.78 6.83
C ILE A 112 -1.61 16.18 7.53
N ASN A 113 -1.66 16.70 8.75
CA ASN A 113 -0.48 17.06 9.55
C ASN A 113 0.38 15.84 9.90
N GLN A 114 -0.24 14.70 10.21
CA GLN A 114 0.48 13.45 10.51
C GLN A 114 1.22 12.90 9.28
N ILE A 115 0.59 12.96 8.11
CA ILE A 115 1.20 12.56 6.83
C ILE A 115 2.37 13.50 6.47
N LEU A 116 2.19 14.81 6.67
CA LEU A 116 3.22 15.82 6.46
C LEU A 116 4.47 15.59 7.34
N LEU A 117 4.27 15.18 8.60
CA LEU A 117 5.35 14.86 9.55
C LEU A 117 6.28 13.75 9.02
N GLU A 118 5.71 12.68 8.48
CA GLU A 118 6.51 11.53 8.01
C GLU A 118 7.29 11.82 6.72
N GLN A 119 6.69 12.55 5.78
CA GLN A 119 7.30 12.85 4.48
C GLN A 119 8.45 13.88 4.58
N VAL A 120 8.36 14.81 5.54
CA VAL A 120 9.40 15.81 5.77
C VAL A 120 10.58 15.25 6.57
N ASN A 121 10.33 14.31 7.48
CA ASN A 121 11.38 13.67 8.29
C ASN A 121 12.08 12.53 7.54
N ASN A 122 11.41 11.88 6.58
CA ASN A 122 11.98 10.83 5.72
C ASN A 122 11.70 11.11 4.23
N PRO A 123 12.41 12.06 3.60
CA PRO A 123 12.25 12.35 2.17
C PRO A 123 12.70 11.19 1.25
N GLY A 124 13.31 10.13 1.80
CA GLY A 124 14.01 9.07 1.07
C GLY A 124 13.15 7.95 0.47
N THR A 125 11.85 7.90 0.72
CA THR A 125 10.99 6.82 0.17
C THR A 125 10.09 7.27 -0.98
N GLY A 126 10.10 8.55 -1.38
CA GLY A 126 9.03 9.08 -2.22
C GLY A 126 9.34 9.91 -3.45
N LEU A 127 10.53 10.53 -3.62
CA LEU A 127 10.71 11.45 -4.75
C LEU A 127 12.11 11.44 -5.36
N VAL A 128 12.11 11.23 -6.68
CA VAL A 128 13.06 11.83 -7.62
C VAL A 128 13.02 13.35 -7.40
N SER A 129 14.03 13.91 -6.74
CA SER A 129 14.24 15.35 -6.67
C SER A 129 14.46 15.91 -8.06
N THR A 130 13.42 16.50 -8.66
CA THR A 130 13.59 17.46 -9.74
C THR A 130 13.99 18.80 -9.13
N SER A 131 15.24 18.93 -8.73
CA SER A 131 15.84 20.24 -8.51
C SER A 131 15.95 20.93 -9.88
N LEU A 132 15.11 21.94 -10.11
CA LEU A 132 15.22 22.86 -11.24
C LEU A 132 16.59 23.56 -11.16
N PRO A 133 17.43 23.52 -12.20
CA PRO A 133 18.69 24.25 -12.18
C PRO A 133 18.40 25.75 -12.30
N ASN A 134 18.78 26.50 -11.26
CA ASN A 134 18.91 27.96 -11.31
C ASN A 134 19.87 28.34 -12.44
N SER A 135 19.34 28.86 -13.55
CA SER A 135 20.12 29.42 -14.65
C SER A 135 20.50 30.86 -14.33
N SER A 136 21.59 31.03 -13.57
CA SER A 136 22.35 32.28 -13.60
C SER A 136 22.97 32.44 -14.98
N SER A 137 22.58 33.52 -15.65
CA SER A 137 23.07 34.01 -16.93
C SER A 137 24.57 34.32 -16.88
N GLY A 138 25.35 33.56 -17.65
CA GLY A 138 26.78 33.78 -17.88
C GLY A 138 27.21 33.16 -19.22
N PRO A 139 28.22 33.72 -19.91
CA PRO A 139 28.48 33.54 -21.34
C PRO A 139 29.26 32.25 -21.69
N ASP A 140 28.86 31.11 -21.13
CA ASP A 140 29.40 29.76 -21.45
C ASP A 140 28.35 28.86 -22.13
N SER A 141 27.59 29.44 -23.07
CA SER A 141 26.46 28.77 -23.74
C SER A 141 26.86 27.61 -24.65
N VAL A 142 28.14 27.47 -25.04
CA VAL A 142 28.60 26.36 -25.89
C VAL A 142 28.95 25.11 -25.08
N SER A 143 29.48 25.27 -23.85
CA SER A 143 29.82 24.13 -22.97
C SER A 143 28.58 23.51 -22.34
N LYS A 144 27.60 24.34 -21.93
CA LYS A 144 26.36 23.86 -21.32
C LYS A 144 25.49 23.06 -22.28
N VAL A 145 25.48 23.40 -23.57
CA VAL A 145 24.69 22.65 -24.58
C VAL A 145 25.27 21.24 -24.79
N ALA A 146 26.60 21.09 -24.79
CA ALA A 146 27.25 19.79 -24.88
C ALA A 146 26.98 18.90 -23.65
N GLU A 147 26.99 19.49 -22.45
CA GLU A 147 26.64 18.78 -21.21
C GLU A 147 25.17 18.38 -21.18
N LEU A 148 24.26 19.25 -21.63
CA LEU A 148 22.83 18.94 -21.76
C LEU A 148 22.57 17.84 -22.80
N GLU A 149 23.28 17.82 -23.92
CA GLU A 149 23.18 16.76 -24.92
C GLU A 149 23.71 15.42 -24.41
N ALA A 150 24.83 15.43 -23.68
CA ALA A 150 25.38 14.24 -23.04
C ALA A 150 24.41 13.68 -21.98
N TYR A 151 23.84 14.56 -21.16
CA TYR A 151 22.84 14.20 -20.15
C TYR A 151 21.55 13.67 -20.79
N CYS A 152 21.07 14.28 -21.88
CA CYS A 152 19.92 13.77 -22.64
C CYS A 152 20.18 12.40 -23.25
N LYS A 153 21.40 12.12 -23.73
CA LYS A 153 21.77 10.78 -24.22
C LYS A 153 21.79 9.76 -23.09
N GLN A 154 22.33 10.13 -21.92
CA GLN A 154 22.36 9.28 -20.74
C GLN A 154 20.96 8.94 -20.23
N LEU A 155 20.07 9.93 -20.13
CA LEU A 155 18.66 9.75 -19.78
C LEU A 155 17.93 8.84 -20.77
N LYS A 156 18.19 8.96 -22.08
CA LYS A 156 17.60 8.08 -23.10
C LYS A 156 18.06 6.63 -22.92
N THR A 157 19.32 6.40 -22.58
CA THR A 157 19.83 5.04 -22.32
C THR A 157 19.25 4.46 -21.04
N GLU A 158 19.11 5.26 -19.99
CA GLU A 158 18.54 4.83 -18.71
C GLU A 158 17.05 4.53 -18.82
N LEU A 159 16.30 5.37 -19.56
CA LEU A 159 14.90 5.14 -19.86
C LEU A 159 14.69 3.88 -20.71
N ALA A 160 15.60 3.60 -21.65
CA ALA A 160 15.57 2.35 -22.42
C ALA A 160 15.87 1.12 -21.55
N ALA A 161 16.79 1.22 -20.58
CA ALA A 161 17.09 0.16 -19.63
C ALA A 161 15.91 -0.10 -18.68
N GLN A 162 15.31 0.95 -18.12
CA GLN A 162 14.13 0.85 -17.26
C GLN A 162 12.93 0.28 -18.02
N LYS A 163 12.69 0.69 -19.27
CA LYS A 163 11.63 0.08 -20.10
C LYS A 163 11.85 -1.41 -20.33
N ARG A 164 13.09 -1.85 -20.53
CA ARG A 164 13.41 -3.28 -20.64
C ARG A 164 13.11 -4.01 -19.34
N GLN A 165 13.52 -3.44 -18.20
CA GLN A 165 13.26 -4.03 -16.89
C GLN A 165 11.76 -4.11 -16.57
N LEU A 166 10.99 -3.08 -16.94
CA LEU A 166 9.54 -3.05 -16.77
C LEU A 166 8.85 -4.12 -17.62
N ASN A 167 9.27 -4.28 -18.89
CA ASN A 167 8.76 -5.35 -19.74
C ASN A 167 9.09 -6.75 -19.20
N THR A 168 10.28 -6.95 -18.62
CA THR A 168 10.63 -8.22 -17.97
C THR A 168 9.74 -8.47 -16.76
N LEU A 169 9.57 -7.48 -15.88
CA LEU A 169 8.70 -7.59 -14.71
C LEU A 169 7.23 -7.82 -15.07
N GLN A 170 6.74 -7.20 -16.15
CA GLN A 170 5.39 -7.46 -16.66
C GLN A 170 5.25 -8.90 -17.13
N LYS A 171 6.22 -9.44 -17.88
CA LYS A 171 6.23 -10.85 -18.29
C LYS A 171 6.28 -11.80 -17.10
N ASP A 172 7.09 -11.50 -16.09
CA ASP A 172 7.16 -12.30 -14.87
C ASP A 172 5.84 -12.24 -14.09
N ASN A 173 5.18 -11.08 -14.04
CA ASN A 173 3.88 -10.91 -13.40
C ASN A 173 2.78 -11.66 -14.16
N GLU A 174 2.76 -11.62 -15.48
CA GLU A 174 1.86 -12.42 -16.32
C GLU A 174 2.12 -13.93 -16.18
N SER A 175 3.39 -14.34 -16.08
CA SER A 175 3.77 -15.72 -15.78
C SER A 175 3.28 -16.15 -14.39
N LEU A 176 3.40 -15.30 -13.38
CA LEU A 176 2.90 -15.57 -12.03
C LEU A 176 1.37 -15.61 -11.99
N LYS A 177 0.68 -14.68 -12.68
CA LYS A 177 -0.78 -14.67 -12.81
C LYS A 177 -1.30 -15.92 -13.52
N SER A 178 -0.66 -16.34 -14.62
CA SER A 178 -1.05 -17.58 -15.30
C SER A 178 -0.79 -18.83 -14.45
N ARG A 179 0.24 -18.83 -13.61
CA ARG A 179 0.46 -19.89 -12.60
C ARG A 179 -0.58 -19.85 -11.46
N LEU A 180 -1.06 -18.67 -11.07
CA LEU A 180 -2.11 -18.47 -10.06
C LEU A 180 -3.50 -18.87 -10.58
N VAL A 181 -3.82 -18.59 -11.83
CA VAL A 181 -5.10 -19.00 -12.46
C VAL A 181 -5.21 -20.53 -12.58
N ASN A 182 -4.08 -21.23 -12.62
CA ASN A 182 -4.01 -22.68 -12.62
C ASN A 182 -3.85 -23.31 -11.22
N LEU A 183 -3.89 -22.50 -10.14
CA LEU A 183 -4.08 -23.05 -8.80
C LEU A 183 -5.57 -23.35 -8.63
N PRO A 184 -5.98 -24.62 -8.36
CA PRO A 184 -7.37 -24.92 -8.04
C PRO A 184 -7.78 -24.06 -6.85
N LEU A 185 -8.94 -23.42 -6.94
CA LEU A 185 -9.52 -22.50 -5.97
C LEU A 185 -9.27 -23.02 -4.54
N MET A 186 -8.20 -22.54 -3.90
CA MET A 186 -7.78 -23.07 -2.59
C MET A 186 -8.85 -22.65 -1.58
N LEU A 187 -9.26 -23.59 -0.72
CA LEU A 187 -10.07 -23.27 0.45
C LEU A 187 -9.39 -22.14 1.23
N SER A 188 -10.15 -21.19 1.75
CA SER A 188 -9.57 -20.11 2.54
C SER A 188 -8.88 -20.66 3.79
N ASP A 189 -7.86 -19.96 4.26
CA ASP A 189 -7.06 -20.38 5.41
C ASP A 189 -7.93 -20.67 6.65
N GLU A 190 -8.91 -19.80 6.91
CA GLU A 190 -9.87 -19.95 8.01
C GLU A 190 -10.71 -21.23 7.90
N VAL A 191 -11.12 -21.59 6.67
CA VAL A 191 -11.92 -22.79 6.41
C VAL A 191 -11.06 -24.04 6.59
N VAL A 192 -9.83 -24.04 6.06
CA VAL A 192 -8.87 -25.14 6.26
C VAL A 192 -8.61 -25.37 7.75
N ASN A 193 -8.40 -24.29 8.50
CA ASN A 193 -8.11 -24.37 9.93
C ASN A 193 -9.29 -24.96 10.72
N SER A 194 -10.51 -24.57 10.34
CA SER A 194 -11.74 -25.10 10.93
C SER A 194 -11.96 -26.58 10.58
N TYR A 195 -11.68 -26.96 9.32
CA TYR A 195 -11.84 -28.34 8.86
C TYR A 195 -10.85 -29.29 9.54
N LEU A 196 -9.56 -28.94 9.60
CA LEU A 196 -8.55 -29.81 10.21
C LEU A 196 -8.83 -30.09 11.69
N ALA A 197 -9.32 -29.09 12.43
CA ALA A 197 -9.76 -29.24 13.81
C ALA A 197 -11.00 -30.14 13.97
N CYS A 198 -11.87 -30.20 12.95
CA CYS A 198 -13.00 -31.11 12.92
C CYS A 198 -12.59 -32.53 12.50
N ILE A 199 -11.72 -32.65 11.50
CA ILE A 199 -11.26 -33.93 10.91
C ILE A 199 -10.48 -34.76 11.92
N PHE A 200 -9.56 -34.14 12.67
CA PHE A 200 -8.71 -34.83 13.64
C PHE A 200 -9.11 -34.48 15.07
N ASN A 201 -9.36 -35.51 15.89
CA ASN A 201 -9.82 -35.31 17.27
C ASN A 201 -8.79 -34.65 18.20
N ASN A 202 -7.52 -34.65 17.81
CA ASN A 202 -6.39 -34.23 18.62
C ASN A 202 -5.42 -33.32 17.85
N TYR A 203 -5.93 -32.62 16.83
CA TYR A 203 -5.12 -31.84 15.88
C TYR A 203 -4.15 -30.89 16.58
N TRP A 204 -4.68 -29.89 17.30
CA TRP A 204 -3.89 -28.85 17.96
C TRP A 204 -3.08 -29.35 19.16
N GLY A 205 -3.33 -30.57 19.62
CA GLY A 205 -2.51 -31.23 20.64
C GLY A 205 -1.31 -32.00 20.07
N ASN A 206 -1.29 -32.25 18.74
CA ASN A 206 -0.26 -33.08 18.10
C ASN A 206 0.43 -32.40 16.92
N VAL A 207 -0.11 -31.31 16.40
CA VAL A 207 0.49 -30.51 15.32
C VAL A 207 0.86 -29.16 15.91
N SER A 208 2.14 -28.82 15.86
CA SER A 208 2.59 -27.49 16.27
C SER A 208 2.07 -26.42 15.30
N MET A 209 1.95 -25.17 15.76
CA MET A 209 1.49 -24.07 14.91
C MET A 209 2.40 -23.85 13.69
N ASP A 210 3.70 -24.12 13.84
CA ASP A 210 4.67 -24.00 12.76
C ASP A 210 4.51 -25.13 11.74
N ASP A 211 4.35 -26.37 12.20
CA ASP A 211 4.08 -27.52 11.32
C ASP A 211 2.77 -27.33 10.57
N HIS A 212 1.74 -26.80 11.24
CA HIS A 212 0.49 -26.43 10.61
C HIS A 212 0.73 -25.48 9.43
N CYS A 213 1.38 -24.33 9.65
CA CYS A 213 1.65 -23.35 8.59
C CYS A 213 2.46 -23.95 7.43
N ILE A 214 3.43 -24.82 7.72
CA ILE A 214 4.23 -25.51 6.71
C ILE A 214 3.34 -26.43 5.86
N HIS A 215 2.48 -27.22 6.49
CA HIS A 215 1.61 -28.18 5.82
C HIS A 215 0.48 -27.52 5.03
N THR A 216 -0.14 -26.47 5.57
CA THR A 216 -1.23 -25.71 4.94
C THR A 216 -0.72 -24.63 3.98
N ARG A 217 0.60 -24.37 3.97
CA ARG A 217 1.24 -23.28 3.22
C ARG A 217 0.73 -21.89 3.60
N GLN A 218 0.25 -21.74 4.83
CA GLN A 218 -0.21 -20.47 5.37
C GLN A 218 0.97 -19.63 5.81
N ILE A 219 0.97 -18.35 5.41
CA ILE A 219 2.01 -17.38 5.80
C ILE A 219 1.81 -16.96 7.27
N ASN A 220 0.55 -16.84 7.69
CA ASN A 220 0.20 -16.37 9.01
C ASN A 220 -0.10 -17.55 9.94
N ARG A 221 0.34 -17.44 11.19
CA ARG A 221 -0.02 -18.41 12.23
C ARG A 221 -1.51 -18.25 12.58
N PRO A 222 -2.28 -19.34 12.69
CA PRO A 222 -3.67 -19.25 13.14
C PRO A 222 -3.76 -18.64 14.54
N LEU A 223 -4.80 -17.85 14.78
CA LEU A 223 -5.11 -17.36 16.12
C LEU A 223 -5.95 -18.42 16.84
N LEU A 224 -5.33 -19.16 17.76
CA LEU A 224 -6.03 -20.11 18.63
C LEU A 224 -6.19 -19.52 20.02
N VAL A 225 -7.44 -19.39 20.47
CA VAL A 225 -7.76 -19.00 21.84
C VAL A 225 -7.70 -20.24 22.72
N SER A 226 -6.89 -20.20 23.79
CA SER A 226 -6.79 -21.28 24.77
C SER A 226 -7.89 -21.15 25.84
N PRO A 227 -8.56 -22.23 26.25
CA PRO A 227 -8.42 -23.61 25.79
C PRO A 227 -9.09 -23.83 24.43
N VAL A 228 -8.47 -24.68 23.59
CA VAL A 228 -9.08 -25.10 22.33
C VAL A 228 -10.28 -25.99 22.64
N THR A 229 -11.48 -25.46 22.42
CA THR A 229 -12.73 -26.21 22.61
C THR A 229 -12.94 -27.21 21.48
N GLU A 230 -13.23 -28.46 21.83
CA GLU A 230 -13.58 -29.48 20.86
C GLU A 230 -14.89 -29.12 20.12
N PRO A 231 -14.95 -29.23 18.79
CA PRO A 231 -16.18 -28.97 18.05
C PRO A 231 -17.29 -29.93 18.46
N SER A 232 -18.52 -29.42 18.56
CA SER A 232 -19.69 -30.25 18.87
C SER A 232 -19.98 -31.28 17.77
N ILE A 233 -20.62 -32.40 18.12
CA ILE A 233 -21.02 -33.45 17.17
C ILE A 233 -21.82 -32.87 15.99
N LYS A 234 -22.71 -31.90 16.25
CA LYS A 234 -23.50 -31.23 15.20
C LYS A 234 -22.62 -30.47 14.20
N VAL A 235 -21.58 -29.79 14.69
CA VAL A 235 -20.62 -29.09 13.84
C VAL A 235 -19.83 -30.10 13.01
N ILE A 236 -19.33 -31.16 13.64
CA ILE A 236 -18.59 -32.24 12.97
C ILE A 236 -19.40 -32.83 11.80
N SER A 237 -20.67 -33.20 12.04
CA SER A 237 -21.54 -33.75 10.98
C SER A 237 -21.86 -32.74 9.87
N SER A 238 -22.01 -31.45 10.23
CA SER A 238 -22.22 -30.37 9.25
C SER A 238 -21.00 -30.22 8.34
N ILE A 239 -19.80 -30.18 8.92
CA ILE A 239 -18.54 -30.06 8.19
C ILE A 239 -18.28 -31.30 7.32
N ALA A 240 -18.59 -32.51 7.81
CA ALA A 240 -18.48 -33.72 6.99
C ALA A 240 -19.37 -33.65 5.74
N THR A 241 -20.61 -33.17 5.89
CA THR A 241 -21.54 -32.96 4.76
C THR A 241 -21.04 -31.87 3.80
N GLU A 242 -20.48 -30.79 4.35
CA GLU A 242 -19.91 -29.69 3.56
C GLU A 242 -18.71 -30.16 2.74
N ILE A 243 -17.77 -30.88 3.35
CA ILE A 243 -16.60 -31.44 2.69
C ILE A 243 -17.00 -32.42 1.57
N TYR A 244 -18.03 -33.24 1.79
CA TYR A 244 -18.54 -34.15 0.77
C TYR A 244 -19.08 -33.42 -0.47
N ARG A 245 -19.62 -32.21 -0.27
CA ARG A 245 -20.17 -31.35 -1.34
C ARG A 245 -19.12 -30.47 -2.03
N LEU A 246 -17.88 -30.47 -1.55
CA LEU A 246 -16.82 -29.67 -2.19
C LEU A 246 -16.55 -30.18 -3.62
N PRO A 247 -16.16 -29.26 -4.53
CA PRO A 247 -15.58 -29.61 -5.82
C PRO A 247 -14.50 -30.69 -5.66
N LEU A 248 -14.46 -31.63 -6.61
CA LEU A 248 -13.54 -32.77 -6.57
C LEU A 248 -12.08 -32.33 -6.34
N ASP A 249 -11.64 -31.27 -7.02
CA ASP A 249 -10.29 -30.73 -6.90
C ASP A 249 -9.96 -30.24 -5.48
N GLN A 250 -10.92 -29.59 -4.80
CA GLN A 250 -10.75 -29.12 -3.43
C GLN A 250 -10.73 -30.27 -2.42
N ARG A 251 -11.58 -31.27 -2.64
CA ARG A 251 -11.62 -32.49 -1.82
C ARG A 251 -10.36 -33.32 -1.98
N LEU A 252 -9.83 -33.46 -3.20
CA LEU A 252 -8.54 -34.12 -3.46
C LEU A 252 -7.37 -33.36 -2.82
N ALA A 253 -7.39 -32.02 -2.87
CA ALA A 253 -6.40 -31.19 -2.19
C ALA A 253 -6.45 -31.39 -0.66
N LEU A 254 -7.65 -31.39 -0.08
CA LEU A 254 -7.86 -31.62 1.35
C LEU A 254 -7.46 -33.04 1.77
N GLN A 255 -7.77 -34.05 0.94
CA GLN A 255 -7.31 -35.43 1.13
C GLN A 255 -5.78 -35.51 1.12
N GLY A 256 -5.12 -34.90 0.14
CA GLY A 256 -3.66 -34.86 0.07
C GLY A 256 -3.02 -34.20 1.29
N LEU A 257 -3.62 -33.11 1.79
CA LEU A 257 -3.21 -32.45 3.02
C LEU A 257 -3.38 -33.36 4.24
N CYS A 258 -4.52 -34.02 4.39
CA CYS A 258 -4.79 -34.95 5.50
C CYS A 258 -3.81 -36.12 5.52
N LEU A 259 -3.55 -36.74 4.35
CA LEU A 259 -2.59 -37.84 4.23
C LEU A 259 -1.16 -37.39 4.54
N SER A 260 -0.78 -36.19 4.11
CA SER A 260 0.53 -35.60 4.44
C SER A 260 0.69 -35.40 5.95
N LEU A 261 -0.34 -34.84 6.60
CA LEU A 261 -0.36 -34.60 8.04
C LEU A 261 -0.30 -35.90 8.86
N ILE A 262 -1.04 -36.94 8.47
CA ILE A 262 -0.99 -38.25 9.13
C ILE A 262 0.39 -38.88 8.99
N LYS A 263 1.01 -38.75 7.82
CA LYS A 263 2.35 -39.29 7.54
C LYS A 263 3.43 -38.63 8.39
N THR A 264 3.34 -37.32 8.60
CA THR A 264 4.31 -36.58 9.43
C THR A 264 3.98 -36.66 10.93
N ASN A 265 2.70 -36.76 11.29
CA ASN A 265 2.23 -36.79 12.68
C ASN A 265 1.45 -38.08 12.94
N GLY A 266 2.18 -39.18 13.18
CA GLY A 266 1.60 -40.53 13.37
C GLY A 266 0.69 -40.70 14.59
N SER A 267 0.54 -39.67 15.44
CA SER A 267 -0.40 -39.66 16.57
C SER A 267 -1.76 -39.04 16.24
N LEU A 268 -1.93 -38.48 15.04
CA LEU A 268 -3.21 -37.92 14.61
C LEU A 268 -4.26 -39.01 14.45
N LYS A 269 -5.45 -38.76 15.01
CA LYS A 269 -6.60 -39.67 14.88
C LYS A 269 -7.74 -38.97 14.15
N THR A 270 -8.06 -39.50 12.99
CA THR A 270 -9.21 -39.08 12.19
C THR A 270 -10.51 -39.50 12.86
N ARG A 271 -11.54 -38.65 12.80
CA ARG A 271 -12.88 -39.04 13.24
C ARG A 271 -13.58 -39.83 12.14
N HIS A 272 -14.41 -40.79 12.54
CA HIS A 272 -15.09 -41.71 11.62
C HIS A 272 -15.91 -41.02 10.53
N GLU A 273 -16.46 -39.83 10.80
CA GLU A 273 -17.21 -39.03 9.83
C GLU A 273 -16.38 -38.61 8.62
N PHE A 274 -15.04 -38.64 8.72
CA PHE A 274 -14.10 -38.22 7.69
C PHE A 274 -13.24 -39.36 7.15
N ASP A 275 -13.53 -40.63 7.47
CA ASP A 275 -12.77 -41.79 6.98
C ASP A 275 -12.75 -41.83 5.43
N PHE A 276 -13.80 -41.32 4.80
CA PHE A 276 -13.89 -41.20 3.33
C PHE A 276 -12.81 -40.31 2.69
N LEU A 277 -12.17 -39.42 3.45
CA LEU A 277 -11.03 -38.63 2.98
C LEU A 277 -9.74 -39.46 2.94
N LEU A 278 -9.70 -40.59 3.64
CA LEU A 278 -8.54 -41.47 3.72
C LEU A 278 -8.67 -42.71 2.83
N ASP A 279 -9.87 -43.00 2.35
CA ASP A 279 -10.11 -44.07 1.38
C ASP A 279 -9.47 -43.76 0.01
N ASP A 280 -8.91 -44.80 -0.61
CA ASP A 280 -8.20 -44.71 -1.89
C ASP A 280 -9.11 -44.08 -2.96
N PRO A 281 -8.70 -43.00 -3.67
CA PRO A 281 -9.53 -42.30 -4.66
C PRO A 281 -10.08 -43.19 -5.78
N LYS A 282 -9.53 -44.40 -5.97
CA LYS A 282 -10.08 -45.41 -6.90
C LYS A 282 -11.43 -45.98 -6.47
N SER A 283 -11.81 -45.89 -5.20
CA SER A 283 -13.06 -46.40 -4.66
C SER A 283 -14.25 -45.44 -4.83
N GLN A 284 -13.99 -44.15 -5.11
CA GLN A 284 -15.05 -43.13 -5.22
C GLN A 284 -15.63 -42.95 -6.64
N VAL A 285 -15.07 -43.62 -7.66
CA VAL A 285 -15.53 -43.51 -9.07
C VAL A 285 -16.55 -44.60 -9.44
N MET A 286 -16.84 -45.56 -8.57
CA MET A 286 -17.79 -46.66 -8.81
C MET A 286 -19.09 -46.53 -8.01
N GLY A 287 -19.65 -45.32 -7.93
CA GLY A 287 -20.81 -45.04 -7.08
C GLY A 287 -21.90 -44.23 -7.75
N ASP A 288 -22.03 -44.24 -9.08
CA ASP A 288 -23.22 -43.73 -9.77
C ASP A 288 -23.44 -44.52 -11.09
N TYR A 289 -24.18 -45.62 -10.98
CA TYR A 289 -25.04 -46.20 -12.02
C TYR A 289 -26.31 -46.75 -11.36
#